data_AF-A0A7S2SRA3-F1
#
_entry.id   AF-A0A7S2SRA3-F1
#
_cell.length_a   1.000
_cell.length_b   1.000
_cell.length_c   1.000
_cell.angle_alpha   90.00
_cell.angle_beta   90.00
_cell.angle_gamma   90.00
#
_symmetry.space_group_name_H-M   'P 1'
#
loop_
_entity.id
_entity.type
_entity.pdbx_description
1 polymer ?
#
loop_
_entity_poly.entity_id
_entity_poly.type
_entity_poly.pdbx_seq_one_letter_code
_entity_poly.pdbx_strand_id
1 'polypeptide(L)'
;KSLNALIQIFSFLQLLDPYMLLGEPLVSTTFDRNTRMNTEKRFVTADGSTLASRVPMGLDECRADTFGAGVFQLVVTEFIISKIAFFVTPFSIWIISKIRKKPYERKEFEVAKQMVNLLFFQQLCFMSFPFFPFGTLIVVMMMFAGFKIEKIVLEKFMCKPKKPWSAKDAANFFIKFFFFTFL
;
A
#
# COMPACT_ATOMS: atom_id res chain seq x y z
N LYS A 1 -1.23 0.89 -17.32
CA LYS A 1 -2.64 0.49 -17.50
C LYS A 1 -3.27 0.12 -16.17
N SER A 2 -2.76 -0.88 -15.45
CA SER A 2 -3.33 -1.30 -14.15
C SER A 2 -3.24 -0.26 -13.04
N LEU A 3 -2.26 0.66 -13.06
CA LEU A 3 -1.95 1.57 -11.95
C LEU A 3 -2.85 2.82 -11.88
N ASN A 4 -3.02 3.55 -12.99
CA ASN A 4 -3.97 4.68 -13.07
C ASN A 4 -5.41 4.18 -12.90
N ALA A 5 -5.72 3.03 -13.53
CA ALA A 5 -6.99 2.36 -13.34
C ALA A 5 -7.19 1.93 -11.87
N LEU A 6 -6.21 1.36 -11.16
CA LEU A 6 -6.37 0.99 -9.75
C LEU A 6 -6.54 2.20 -8.83
N ILE A 7 -5.81 3.29 -9.07
CA ILE A 7 -5.94 4.51 -8.26
C ILE A 7 -7.28 5.17 -8.53
N GLN A 8 -7.70 5.29 -9.79
CA GLN A 8 -9.02 5.80 -10.15
C GLN A 8 -10.11 4.86 -9.63
N ILE A 9 -9.98 3.55 -9.77
CA ILE A 9 -10.92 2.55 -9.23
C ILE A 9 -10.99 2.64 -7.72
N PHE A 10 -9.88 2.79 -6.99
CA PHE A 10 -9.91 2.98 -5.54
C PHE A 10 -10.55 4.31 -5.15
N SER A 11 -10.27 5.41 -5.85
CA SER A 11 -10.96 6.69 -5.64
C SER A 11 -12.45 6.64 -5.99
N PHE A 12 -12.84 5.89 -7.03
CA PHE A 12 -14.24 5.67 -7.41
C PHE A 12 -14.94 4.72 -6.46
N LEU A 13 -14.28 3.66 -5.95
CA LEU A 13 -14.81 2.79 -4.89
C LEU A 13 -14.99 3.56 -3.58
N GLN A 14 -14.05 4.44 -3.23
CA GLN A 14 -14.15 5.36 -2.09
C GLN A 14 -15.34 6.33 -2.23
N LEU A 15 -15.70 6.71 -3.47
CA LEU A 15 -16.90 7.51 -3.75
C LEU A 15 -18.20 6.68 -3.82
N LEU A 16 -18.13 5.40 -4.20
CA LEU A 16 -19.27 4.51 -4.44
C LEU A 16 -19.74 3.74 -3.19
N ASP A 17 -18.93 3.62 -2.15
CA ASP A 17 -19.28 2.87 -0.94
C ASP A 17 -20.55 3.38 -0.20
N PRO A 18 -20.90 4.68 -0.18
CA PRO A 18 -22.22 5.11 0.31
C PRO A 18 -23.39 4.81 -0.64
N TYR A 19 -23.13 4.40 -1.90
CA TYR A 19 -24.16 4.24 -2.95
C TYR A 19 -24.38 2.80 -3.41
N MET A 20 -23.44 1.86 -3.19
CA MET A 20 -23.60 0.46 -3.62
C MET A 20 -24.47 -0.40 -2.69
N LEU A 21 -24.74 0.06 -1.46
CA LEU A 21 -25.50 -0.71 -0.46
C LEU A 21 -26.93 -0.20 -0.22
N LEU A 22 -27.34 0.91 -0.85
CA LEU A 22 -28.74 1.32 -0.87
C LEU A 22 -29.34 1.01 -2.23
N GLY A 23 -30.32 0.11 -2.28
CA GLY A 23 -31.20 -0.08 -3.43
C GLY A 23 -32.17 1.09 -3.66
N GLU A 24 -31.75 2.32 -3.38
CA GLU A 24 -32.55 3.53 -3.56
C GLU A 24 -31.99 4.43 -4.67
N PRO A 25 -32.86 5.07 -5.47
CA PRO A 25 -32.45 5.71 -6.71
C PRO A 25 -31.52 6.90 -6.46
N LEU A 26 -30.50 6.96 -7.32
CA LEU A 26 -29.50 8.00 -7.44
C LEU A 26 -30.15 9.35 -7.79
N VAL A 27 -29.50 10.41 -7.31
CA VAL A 27 -29.73 11.85 -7.58
C VAL A 27 -30.61 12.56 -6.53
N SER A 28 -29.98 12.95 -5.42
CA SER A 28 -30.34 14.19 -4.73
C SER A 28 -29.52 15.33 -5.35
N THR A 29 -30.19 16.27 -6.01
CA THR A 29 -29.62 17.45 -6.68
C THR A 29 -29.05 18.51 -5.72
N THR A 30 -28.93 18.20 -4.43
CA THR A 30 -28.33 19.05 -3.43
C THR A 30 -27.05 18.39 -2.93
N PHE A 31 -25.90 19.01 -3.21
CA PHE A 31 -24.63 18.69 -2.56
C PHE A 31 -24.74 19.17 -1.10
N ASP A 32 -25.51 18.42 -0.33
CA ASP A 32 -25.93 18.80 1.00
C ASP A 32 -24.89 18.30 2.01
N ARG A 33 -24.77 19.03 3.11
CA ARG A 33 -23.84 18.82 4.25
C ARG A 33 -23.93 17.41 4.88
N ASN A 34 -24.90 16.61 4.43
CA ASN A 34 -25.20 15.24 4.80
C ASN A 34 -24.26 14.16 4.23
N THR A 35 -23.44 14.46 3.20
CA THR A 35 -22.49 13.47 2.66
C THR A 35 -21.40 13.10 3.68
N ARG A 36 -20.94 14.06 4.52
CA ARG A 36 -20.03 13.78 5.66
C ARG A 36 -20.69 12.90 6.72
N MET A 37 -21.98 13.11 6.98
CA MET A 37 -22.70 12.32 7.98
C MET A 37 -22.86 10.86 7.52
N ASN A 38 -22.92 10.58 6.21
CA ASN A 38 -23.02 9.21 5.70
C ASN A 38 -21.73 8.39 5.86
N THR A 39 -20.56 9.03 5.81
CA THR A 39 -19.26 8.38 6.08
C THR A 39 -19.00 8.17 7.58
N GLU A 40 -19.67 8.96 8.43
CA GLU A 40 -19.63 8.86 9.90
C GLU A 40 -20.84 8.06 10.45
N LYS A 41 -21.73 7.53 9.59
CA LYS A 41 -22.90 6.76 10.01
C LYS A 41 -22.50 5.38 10.53
N ARG A 42 -23.01 5.07 11.72
CA ARG A 42 -22.94 3.76 12.37
C ARG A 42 -23.62 2.69 11.49
N PHE A 43 -23.12 1.45 11.52
CA PHE A 43 -23.82 0.33 10.89
C PHE A 43 -25.22 0.16 11.52
N VAL A 44 -26.28 0.24 10.71
CA VAL A 44 -27.66 -0.03 11.13
C VAL A 44 -28.04 -1.42 10.65
N THR A 45 -28.51 -2.28 11.54
CA THR A 45 -28.98 -3.64 11.20
C THR A 45 -30.31 -3.55 10.44
N ALA A 46 -30.63 -4.57 9.62
CA ALA A 46 -31.79 -4.62 8.73
C ALA A 46 -33.17 -4.34 9.38
N ASP A 47 -33.29 -4.47 10.70
CA ASP A 47 -34.51 -4.17 11.45
C ASP A 47 -34.69 -2.69 11.84
N GLY A 48 -33.85 -1.78 11.33
CA GLY A 48 -33.97 -0.33 11.57
C GLY A 48 -33.69 0.11 13.01
N SER A 49 -33.29 -0.81 13.90
CA SER A 49 -32.91 -0.50 15.27
C SER A 49 -31.47 -0.01 15.33
N THR A 50 -31.27 1.22 15.82
CA THR A 50 -29.93 1.67 16.20
C THR A 50 -29.49 0.86 17.41
N LEU A 51 -28.40 0.09 17.27
CA LEU A 51 -27.74 -0.65 18.35
C LEU A 51 -27.07 0.32 19.37
N ALA A 52 -27.64 1.49 19.62
CA ALA A 52 -27.08 2.50 20.52
C ALA A 52 -27.28 2.17 22.00
N SER A 53 -28.22 1.28 22.33
CA SER A 53 -28.61 1.06 23.73
C SER A 53 -28.05 -0.23 24.36
N ARG A 54 -27.33 -1.08 23.63
CA ARG A 54 -26.86 -2.40 24.14
C ARG A 54 -25.44 -2.79 23.75
N VAL A 55 -24.61 -1.83 23.38
CA VAL A 55 -23.25 -2.10 22.90
C VAL A 55 -22.26 -1.66 23.98
N PRO A 56 -21.38 -2.55 24.47
CA PRO A 56 -20.36 -2.18 25.45
C PRO A 56 -19.44 -1.11 24.88
N MET A 57 -19.00 -0.20 25.74
CA MET A 57 -18.08 0.89 25.42
C MET A 57 -16.81 0.32 24.78
N GLY A 58 -16.64 0.53 23.46
CA GLY A 58 -15.56 -0.08 22.67
C GLY A 58 -15.98 -0.66 21.31
N LEU A 59 -17.28 -0.67 20.98
CA LEU A 59 -17.79 -1.20 19.70
C LEU A 59 -18.69 -0.16 18.98
N ASP A 60 -18.23 1.10 18.98
CA ASP A 60 -18.74 2.17 18.11
C ASP A 60 -17.78 2.35 16.92
N GLU A 61 -17.65 1.31 16.09
CA GLU A 61 -16.74 1.37 14.93
C GLU A 61 -17.33 2.24 13.81
N CYS A 62 -16.68 3.37 13.55
CA CYS A 62 -16.98 4.21 12.39
C CYS A 62 -16.55 3.50 11.10
N ARG A 63 -17.35 3.58 10.04
CA ARG A 63 -17.03 2.99 8.73
C ARG A 63 -15.65 3.43 8.21
N ALA A 64 -15.30 4.69 8.43
CA ALA A 64 -13.99 5.24 8.08
C ALA A 64 -12.84 4.61 8.89
N ASP A 65 -13.05 4.27 10.16
CA ASP A 65 -12.05 3.62 11.01
C ASP A 65 -11.82 2.16 10.60
N THR A 66 -12.89 1.40 10.32
CA THR A 66 -12.78 0.03 9.82
C THR A 66 -12.02 -0.02 8.48
N PHE A 67 -12.31 0.93 7.58
CA PHE A 67 -11.59 1.06 6.32
C PHE A 67 -10.13 1.47 6.53
N GLY A 68 -9.88 2.47 7.38
CA GLY A 68 -8.54 2.91 7.74
C GLY A 68 -7.68 1.80 8.31
N ALA A 69 -8.25 0.97 9.19
CA ALA A 69 -7.60 -0.22 9.74
C ALA A 69 -7.27 -1.25 8.65
N GLY A 70 -8.20 -1.52 7.72
CA GLY A 70 -7.97 -2.44 6.60
C GLY A 70 -6.87 -1.97 5.64
N VAL A 71 -6.87 -0.69 5.26
CA VAL A 71 -5.82 -0.10 4.41
C VAL A 71 -4.47 -0.10 5.12
N PHE A 72 -4.44 0.23 6.42
CA PHE A 72 -3.19 0.19 7.19
C PHE A 72 -2.66 -1.25 7.34
N GLN A 73 -3.54 -2.24 7.53
CA GLN A 73 -3.15 -3.64 7.55
C GLN A 73 -2.49 -4.04 6.22
N LEU A 74 -3.03 -3.61 5.07
CA LEU A 74 -2.40 -3.85 3.77
C LEU A 74 -1.00 -3.24 3.69
N VAL A 75 -0.80 -2.01 4.18
CA VAL A 75 0.53 -1.37 4.23
C VAL A 75 1.52 -2.23 5.04
N VAL A 76 1.10 -2.69 6.22
CA VAL A 76 1.96 -3.53 7.08
C VAL A 76 2.26 -4.87 6.43
N THR A 77 1.25 -5.54 5.88
CA THR A 77 1.42 -6.84 5.22
C THR A 77 2.32 -6.74 3.99
N GLU A 78 2.10 -5.75 3.12
CA GLU A 78 2.95 -5.51 1.95
C GLU A 78 4.40 -5.21 2.36
N PHE A 79 4.60 -4.42 3.42
CA PHE A 79 5.94 -4.18 3.95
C PHE A 79 6.62 -5.49 4.38
N ILE A 80 5.95 -6.30 5.21
CA ILE A 80 6.50 -7.54 5.74
C ILE A 80 6.78 -8.54 4.61
N ILE A 81 5.81 -8.78 3.73
CA ILE A 81 5.95 -9.72 2.60
C ILE A 81 7.09 -9.27 1.68
N SER A 82 7.17 -7.98 1.35
CA SER A 82 8.22 -7.45 0.49
C SER A 82 9.62 -7.64 1.10
N LYS A 83 9.79 -7.36 2.40
CA LYS A 83 11.10 -7.56 3.07
C LYS A 83 11.46 -9.03 3.22
N ILE A 84 10.49 -9.89 3.55
CA ILE A 84 10.72 -11.33 3.61
C ILE A 84 11.10 -11.86 2.23
N ALA A 85 10.37 -11.52 1.18
CA ALA A 85 10.68 -11.94 -0.19
C ALA A 85 12.08 -11.46 -0.64
N PHE A 86 12.44 -10.23 -0.29
CA PHE A 86 13.76 -9.67 -0.58
C PHE A 86 14.90 -10.42 0.12
N PHE A 87 14.67 -10.92 1.33
CA PHE A 87 15.65 -11.73 2.07
C PHE A 87 15.68 -13.20 1.61
N VAL A 88 14.50 -13.81 1.45
CA VAL A 88 14.35 -15.24 1.12
C VAL A 88 14.82 -15.55 -0.30
N THR A 89 14.64 -14.64 -1.26
CA THR A 89 15.08 -14.87 -2.65
C THR A 89 16.59 -15.12 -2.77
N PRO A 90 17.49 -14.24 -2.30
CA PRO A 90 18.93 -14.51 -2.35
C PRO A 90 19.33 -15.67 -1.43
N PHE A 91 18.67 -15.83 -0.28
CA PHE A 91 18.97 -16.88 0.68
C PHE A 91 18.65 -18.28 0.14
N SER A 92 17.50 -18.44 -0.51
CA SER A 92 17.11 -19.69 -1.17
C SER A 92 18.05 -20.07 -2.31
N ILE A 93 18.48 -19.11 -3.14
CA ILE A 93 19.48 -19.34 -4.19
C ILE A 93 20.82 -19.79 -3.58
N TRP A 94 21.22 -19.19 -2.46
CA TRP A 94 22.43 -19.59 -1.74
C TRP A 94 22.33 -21.03 -1.21
N ILE A 95 21.21 -21.41 -0.59
CA ILE A 95 20.96 -22.79 -0.12
C ILE A 95 20.97 -23.77 -1.29
N ILE A 96 20.23 -23.48 -2.37
CA ILE A 96 20.15 -24.35 -3.55
C ILE A 96 21.52 -24.54 -4.18
N SER A 97 22.33 -23.48 -4.26
CA SER A 97 23.70 -23.56 -4.78
C SER A 97 24.58 -24.47 -3.93
N LYS A 98 24.43 -24.41 -2.60
CA LYS A 98 25.13 -25.28 -1.66
C LYS A 98 24.71 -26.76 -1.78
N ILE A 99 23.42 -27.03 -1.93
CA ILE A 99 22.89 -28.39 -2.13
C ILE A 99 23.33 -28.96 -3.50
N ARG A 100 23.27 -28.14 -4.56
CA ARG A 100 23.63 -28.56 -5.93
C ARG A 100 25.13 -28.55 -6.21
N LYS A 101 25.97 -28.16 -5.23
CA LYS A 101 27.43 -27.98 -5.38
C LYS A 101 27.82 -27.11 -6.59
N LYS A 102 26.96 -26.15 -6.97
CA LYS A 102 27.22 -25.20 -8.05
C LYS A 102 27.80 -23.91 -7.47
N PRO A 103 28.67 -23.19 -8.22
CA PRO A 103 29.15 -21.89 -7.78
C PRO A 103 27.96 -20.95 -7.55
N TYR A 104 27.95 -20.27 -6.39
CA TYR A 104 26.90 -19.32 -6.06
C TYR A 104 27.07 -18.06 -6.89
N GLU A 105 26.25 -17.91 -7.92
CA GLU A 105 26.17 -16.68 -8.69
C GLU A 105 25.30 -15.65 -7.96
N ARG A 106 25.96 -14.63 -7.42
CA ARG A 106 25.29 -13.46 -6.84
C ARG A 106 24.60 -12.69 -7.95
N LYS A 107 23.29 -12.51 -7.84
CA LYS A 107 22.53 -11.68 -8.79
C LYS A 107 22.99 -10.22 -8.71
N GLU A 108 22.95 -9.56 -9.86
CA GLU A 108 23.20 -8.13 -9.95
C GLU A 108 22.00 -7.36 -9.36
N PHE A 109 22.28 -6.30 -8.61
CA PHE A 109 21.24 -5.46 -8.03
C PHE A 109 20.64 -4.53 -9.09
N GLU A 110 19.37 -4.78 -9.46
CA GLU A 110 18.62 -3.93 -10.38
C GLU A 110 17.92 -2.79 -9.62
N VAL A 111 18.53 -1.60 -9.66
CA VAL A 111 18.03 -0.39 -8.98
C VAL A 111 16.61 -0.03 -9.42
N ALA A 112 16.31 -0.10 -10.73
CA ALA A 112 15.03 0.30 -11.28
C ALA A 112 13.84 -0.49 -10.70
N LYS A 113 13.99 -1.80 -10.51
CA LYS A 113 12.93 -2.65 -9.93
C LYS A 113 12.63 -2.27 -8.49
N GLN A 114 13.66 -1.96 -7.71
CA GLN A 114 13.48 -1.53 -6.32
C GLN A 114 12.86 -0.14 -6.20
N MET A 115 13.24 0.80 -7.08
CA MET A 115 12.61 2.12 -7.12
C MET A 115 11.12 2.03 -7.41
N VAL A 116 10.72 1.17 -8.35
CA VAL A 116 9.31 0.91 -8.67
C VAL A 116 8.57 0.34 -7.47
N ASN A 117 9.14 -0.67 -6.80
CA ASN A 117 8.54 -1.28 -5.62
C ASN A 117 8.38 -0.28 -4.46
N LEU A 118 9.38 0.57 -4.24
CA LEU A 118 9.31 1.65 -3.24
C LEU A 118 8.22 2.66 -3.59
N LEU A 119 8.07 3.00 -4.87
CA LEU A 119 7.02 3.91 -5.33
C LEU A 119 5.62 3.34 -5.09
N PHE A 120 5.41 2.05 -5.37
CA PHE A 120 4.15 1.36 -5.07
C PHE A 120 3.81 1.40 -3.59
N PHE A 121 4.78 1.09 -2.73
CA PHE A 121 4.62 1.17 -1.29
C PHE A 121 4.28 2.59 -0.83
N GLN A 122 4.95 3.61 -1.38
CA GLN A 122 4.68 5.02 -1.07
C GLN A 122 3.25 5.44 -1.44
N GLN A 123 2.71 4.96 -2.56
CA GLN A 123 1.32 5.23 -2.93
C GLN A 123 0.32 4.63 -1.93
N LEU A 124 0.58 3.40 -1.47
CA LEU A 124 -0.25 2.76 -0.42
C LEU A 124 -0.20 3.57 0.89
N CYS A 125 0.98 4.09 1.26
CA CYS A 125 1.11 4.97 2.42
C CYS A 125 0.29 6.26 2.25
N PHE A 126 0.34 6.89 1.07
CA PHE A 126 -0.45 8.08 0.79
C PHE A 126 -1.96 7.84 0.82
N MET A 127 -2.42 6.66 0.38
CA MET A 127 -3.83 6.26 0.53
C MET A 127 -4.25 6.05 1.99
N SER A 128 -3.33 5.63 2.86
CA SER A 128 -3.60 5.38 4.28
C SER A 128 -3.63 6.65 5.14
N PHE A 129 -2.85 7.68 4.79
CA PHE A 129 -2.70 8.92 5.56
C PHE A 129 -4.00 9.66 5.92
N PRO A 130 -5.01 9.83 5.04
CA PRO A 130 -6.23 10.55 5.42
C PRO A 130 -7.06 9.83 6.49
N PHE A 131 -6.93 8.51 6.60
CA PHE A 131 -7.74 7.70 7.53
C PHE A 131 -7.02 7.44 8.86
N PHE A 132 -5.69 7.33 8.85
CA PHE A 132 -4.93 7.02 10.06
C PHE A 132 -3.65 7.87 10.18
N PRO A 133 -3.77 9.15 10.60
CA PRO A 133 -2.64 10.08 10.63
C PRO A 133 -1.57 9.66 11.65
N PHE A 134 -1.93 9.00 12.75
CA PHE A 134 -0.94 8.47 13.70
C PHE A 134 -0.13 7.30 13.13
N GLY A 135 -0.69 6.57 12.16
CA GLY A 135 0.02 5.52 11.42
C GLY A 135 1.20 6.03 10.62
N THR A 136 1.22 7.33 10.27
CA THR A 136 2.35 7.95 9.57
C THR A 136 3.67 7.76 10.31
N LEU A 137 3.68 7.90 11.64
CA LEU A 137 4.86 7.72 12.47
C LEU A 137 5.36 6.28 12.41
N ILE A 138 4.43 5.31 12.42
CA ILE A 138 4.74 3.89 12.30
C ILE A 138 5.32 3.59 10.92
N VAL A 139 4.74 4.16 9.85
CA VAL A 139 5.23 4.00 8.47
C VAL A 139 6.65 4.55 8.32
N VAL A 140 6.95 5.72 8.91
CA VAL A 140 8.33 6.29 8.89
C VAL A 140 9.31 5.35 9.58
N MET A 141 8.94 4.80 10.74
CA MET A 141 9.75 3.81 11.45
C MET A 141 9.97 2.55 10.61
N MET A 142 8.91 2.04 9.96
CA MET A 142 8.99 0.90 9.04
C MET A 142 9.89 1.18 7.85
N MET A 143 9.79 2.35 7.22
CA MET A 143 10.68 2.74 6.12
C MET A 143 12.15 2.76 6.56
N PHE A 144 12.43 3.32 7.74
CA PHE A 144 13.80 3.35 8.27
C PHE A 144 14.34 1.94 8.54
N ALA A 145 13.54 1.08 9.18
CA ALA A 145 13.89 -0.32 9.40
C ALA A 145 14.09 -1.07 8.07
N GLY A 146 13.20 -0.85 7.11
CA GLY A 146 13.26 -1.42 5.76
C GLY A 146 14.56 -1.05 5.05
N PHE A 147 14.96 0.21 5.12
CA PHE A 147 16.23 0.68 4.57
C PHE A 147 17.44 -0.02 5.18
N LYS A 148 17.46 -0.20 6.52
CA LYS A 148 18.55 -0.91 7.21
C LYS A 148 18.63 -2.38 6.77
N ILE A 149 17.49 -3.06 6.68
CA ILE A 149 17.40 -4.46 6.24
C ILE A 149 17.90 -4.59 4.80
N GLU A 150 17.41 -3.74 3.89
CA GLU A 150 17.81 -3.77 2.48
C GLU A 150 19.31 -3.54 2.31
N LYS A 151 19.88 -2.58 3.04
CA LYS A 151 21.31 -2.32 3.04
C LYS A 151 22.12 -3.55 3.44
N ILE A 152 21.73 -4.20 4.55
CA ILE A 152 22.42 -5.42 5.04
C ILE A 152 22.35 -6.55 4.01
N VAL A 153 21.20 -6.74 3.36
CA VAL A 153 21.02 -7.79 2.34
C VAL A 153 21.85 -7.50 1.10
N LEU A 154 21.90 -6.23 0.64
CA LEU A 154 22.74 -5.85 -0.50
C LEU A 154 24.22 -6.14 -0.24
N GLU A 155 24.73 -5.74 0.93
CA GLU A 155 26.14 -5.90 1.28
C GLU A 155 26.54 -7.38 1.40
N LYS A 156 25.65 -8.24 1.92
CA LYS A 156 25.97 -9.66 2.16
C LYS A 156 25.73 -10.57 0.96
N PHE A 157 24.66 -10.35 0.19
CA PHE A 157 24.18 -11.33 -0.78
C PHE A 157 24.28 -10.91 -2.25
N MET A 158 24.41 -9.61 -2.56
CA MET A 158 24.38 -9.13 -3.94
C MET A 158 25.74 -8.67 -4.45
N CYS A 159 25.87 -8.66 -5.77
CA CYS A 159 27.03 -8.09 -6.45
C CYS A 159 26.75 -6.64 -6.87
N LYS A 160 27.82 -5.84 -6.91
CA LYS A 160 27.75 -4.47 -7.42
C LYS A 160 27.27 -4.49 -8.88
N PRO A 161 26.30 -3.64 -9.27
CA PRO A 161 25.86 -3.56 -10.65
C PRO A 161 27.03 -3.15 -11.56
N LYS A 162 27.17 -3.84 -12.70
CA LYS A 162 28.27 -3.58 -13.65
C LYS A 162 28.17 -2.22 -14.33
N LYS A 163 26.93 -1.78 -14.62
CA LYS A 163 26.66 -0.44 -15.13
C LYS A 163 26.33 0.48 -13.96
N PRO A 164 27.10 1.56 -13.72
CA PRO A 164 26.73 2.56 -12.72
C PRO A 164 25.41 3.21 -13.14
N TRP A 165 24.42 3.17 -12.25
CA TRP A 165 23.14 3.84 -12.46
C TRP A 165 23.38 5.36 -12.43
N SER A 166 23.10 6.05 -13.55
CA SER A 166 23.24 7.49 -13.62
C SER A 166 21.99 8.17 -13.08
N ALA A 167 22.14 9.29 -12.38
CA ALA A 167 21.00 10.12 -11.95
C ALA A 167 20.13 10.56 -13.16
N LYS A 168 20.74 10.70 -14.35
CA LYS A 168 20.01 10.99 -15.60
C LYS A 168 19.04 9.86 -15.98
N ASP A 169 19.40 8.60 -15.73
CA ASP A 169 18.55 7.45 -16.01
C ASP A 169 17.35 7.39 -15.05
N ALA A 170 17.53 7.79 -13.79
CA ALA A 170 16.43 7.94 -12.83
C ALA A 170 15.44 9.02 -13.28
N ALA A 171 15.94 10.21 -13.66
CA ALA A 171 15.10 11.29 -14.16
C ALA A 171 14.31 10.88 -15.41
N ASN A 172 14.97 10.20 -16.35
CA ASN A 172 14.33 9.71 -17.57
C ASN A 172 13.27 8.64 -17.28
N PHE A 173 13.49 7.78 -16.27
CA PHE A 173 12.46 6.87 -15.77
C PHE A 173 11.26 7.63 -15.19
N PHE A 174 11.49 8.63 -14.33
CA PHE A 174 10.40 9.43 -13.74
C PHE A 174 9.60 10.20 -14.79
N ILE A 175 10.27 10.77 -15.80
CA ILE A 175 9.62 11.48 -16.90
C ILE A 175 8.70 10.52 -17.68
N LYS A 176 9.20 9.34 -18.05
CA LYS A 176 8.39 8.31 -18.72
C LYS A 176 7.22 7.83 -17.86
N PHE A 177 7.46 7.65 -16.55
CA PHE A 177 6.41 7.29 -15.61
C PHE A 177 5.35 8.38 -15.51
N PHE A 178 5.74 9.65 -15.40
CA PHE A 178 4.84 10.79 -15.31
C PHE A 178 3.99 10.93 -16.57
N PHE A 179 4.61 10.90 -17.76
CA PHE A 179 3.85 10.94 -19.02
C PHE A 179 2.89 9.75 -19.16
N PHE A 180 3.24 8.57 -18.63
CA PHE A 180 2.36 7.41 -18.63
C PHE A 180 1.22 7.48 -17.59
N THR A 181 1.38 8.26 -16.52
CA THR A 181 0.34 8.47 -15.50
C THR A 181 -0.67 9.52 -15.94
N PHE A 182 -0.23 10.56 -16.66
CA PHE A 182 -1.08 11.69 -17.07
C PHE A 182 -1.74 11.54 -18.46
N LEU A 183 -1.24 10.62 -19.31
CA LEU A 183 -1.82 10.28 -20.61
C LEU A 183 -2.74 9.06 -20.50
#